data_AF-A0A945CDY5-F1
#
_entry.id   AF-A0A945CDY5-F1
#
_cell.length_a   1.000
_cell.length_b   1.000
_cell.length_c   1.000
_cell.angle_alpha   90.00
_cell.angle_beta   90.00
_cell.angle_gamma   90.00
#
_symmetry.space_group_name_H-M   'P 1'
#
loop_
_entity.id
_entity.type
_entity.pdbx_description
1 polymer ?
#
loop_
_entity_poly.entity_id
_entity_poly.type
_entity_poly.pdbx_seq_one_letter_code
_entity_poly.pdbx_strand_id
1 'polypeptide(L)'
;MFDFKFNKAFYNPAELLKVVPVPKATFYSWQADWISKGNDPKLMGKILVKGTSTVFWNGPIFLNWLYENKFNMETKYDYEAEDKKKAVLVISKLKQQKE
;
A
#
# COMPACT_ATOMS: atom_id res chain seq x y z
N MET A 1 3.45 -9.81 -10.85
CA MET A 1 4.06 -9.56 -9.52
C MET A 1 5.09 -8.45 -9.68
N PHE A 2 4.94 -7.33 -8.97
CA PHE A 2 5.89 -6.22 -9.08
C PHE A 2 7.13 -6.53 -8.23
N ASP A 3 8.25 -6.82 -8.89
CA ASP A 3 9.51 -7.13 -8.22
C ASP A 3 10.16 -5.82 -7.76
N PHE A 4 10.10 -5.50 -6.46
CA PHE A 4 10.80 -4.37 -5.84
C PHE A 4 11.59 -4.89 -4.64
N LYS A 5 12.87 -4.52 -4.56
CA LYS A 5 13.74 -4.97 -3.46
C LYS A 5 13.55 -4.08 -2.25
N PHE A 6 12.87 -4.61 -1.24
CA PHE A 6 12.74 -3.96 0.05
C PHE A 6 14.00 -4.23 0.90
N ASN A 7 14.59 -3.16 1.45
CA ASN A 7 15.79 -3.25 2.30
C ASN A 7 15.53 -3.74 3.73
N LYS A 8 14.26 -3.83 4.16
CA LYS A 8 13.84 -4.32 5.47
C LYS A 8 12.66 -5.26 5.33
N ALA A 9 12.53 -6.21 6.26
CA ALA A 9 11.38 -7.10 6.33
C ALA A 9 10.09 -6.36 6.78
N PHE A 10 10.24 -5.45 7.74
CA PHE A 10 9.14 -4.70 8.34
C PHE A 10 9.47 -3.21 8.44
N TYR A 11 8.47 -2.38 8.20
CA TYR A 11 8.57 -0.92 8.21
C TYR A 11 7.54 -0.35 9.18
N ASN A 12 7.88 0.70 9.91
CA ASN A 12 6.83 1.54 10.49
C ASN A 12 6.10 2.31 9.37
N PRO A 13 4.90 2.88 9.62
CA PRO A 13 4.16 3.57 8.57
C PRO A 13 4.95 4.70 7.91
N ALA A 14 5.71 5.49 8.67
CA ALA A 14 6.48 6.60 8.13
C ALA A 14 7.64 6.13 7.23
N GLU A 15 8.31 5.04 7.60
CA GLU A 15 9.37 4.45 6.78
C GLU A 15 8.81 3.80 5.52
N LEU A 16 7.67 3.09 5.63
CA LEU A 16 7.02 2.49 4.47
C LEU A 16 6.70 3.56 3.41
N LEU A 17 6.14 4.69 3.84
CA LEU A 17 5.75 5.77 2.92
C LEU A 17 6.96 6.52 2.30
N LYS A 18 8.17 6.36 2.86
CA LYS A 18 9.41 6.82 2.20
C LYS A 18 9.83 5.88 1.07
N VAL A 19 9.61 4.58 1.25
CA VAL A 19 9.94 3.56 0.25
C VAL A 19 8.88 3.50 -0.84
N VAL A 20 7.61 3.46 -0.45
CA VAL A 20 6.45 3.45 -1.34
C VAL A 20 5.77 4.82 -1.23
N PRO A 21 6.03 5.76 -2.15
CA PRO A 21 5.71 7.19 -1.99
C PRO A 21 4.20 7.48 -2.16
N VAL A 22 3.39 6.95 -1.25
CA VAL A 22 1.95 7.21 -1.14
C VAL A 22 1.74 8.34 -0.13
N PRO A 23 0.88 9.33 -0.40
CA PRO A 23 0.53 10.34 0.60
C PRO A 23 -0.09 9.69 1.84
N LYS A 24 0.32 10.14 3.03
CA LYS A 24 -0.16 9.58 4.31
C LYS A 24 -1.68 9.54 4.41
N ALA A 25 -2.37 10.60 3.99
CA ALA A 25 -3.84 10.66 3.98
C ALA A 25 -4.46 9.57 3.09
N THR A 26 -3.92 9.39 1.87
CA THR A 26 -4.36 8.36 0.93
C THR A 26 -4.13 6.96 1.49
N PHE A 27 -2.98 6.71 2.11
CA PHE A 27 -2.67 5.43 2.74
C PHE A 27 -3.70 5.03 3.80
N TYR A 28 -4.02 5.95 4.73
CA TYR A 28 -5.02 5.66 5.77
C TYR A 28 -6.45 5.61 5.23
N SER A 29 -6.78 6.40 4.20
CA SER A 29 -8.08 6.32 3.51
C SER A 29 -8.26 4.92 2.92
N TRP A 30 -7.27 4.43 2.16
CA TRP A 30 -7.31 3.10 1.57
C TRP A 30 -7.41 1.98 2.62
N GLN A 31 -6.70 2.12 3.74
CA GLN A 31 -6.85 1.18 4.85
C GLN A 31 -8.27 1.22 5.44
N ALA A 32 -8.86 2.40 5.62
CA ALA A 32 -10.22 2.55 6.14
C ALA A 32 -11.25 1.95 5.18
N ASP A 33 -11.13 2.20 3.87
CA ASP A 33 -11.97 1.62 2.83
C ASP A 33 -11.88 0.09 2.83
N TRP A 34 -10.67 -0.46 2.98
CA TRP A 34 -10.45 -1.91 3.04
C TRP A 34 -11.15 -2.55 4.24
N ILE A 35 -11.05 -1.92 5.41
CA ILE A 35 -11.74 -2.34 6.64
C ILE A 35 -13.26 -2.20 6.48
N SER A 36 -13.73 -1.11 5.88
CA SER A 36 -15.16 -0.86 5.66
C SER A 36 -15.79 -1.92 4.75
N LYS A 37 -15.01 -2.47 3.81
CA LYS A 37 -15.40 -3.63 2.98
C LYS A 37 -15.36 -4.97 3.73
N GLY A 38 -15.05 -4.97 5.03
CA GLY A 38 -15.01 -6.17 5.88
C GLY A 38 -13.69 -6.95 5.81
N ASN A 39 -12.66 -6.42 5.16
CA ASN A 39 -11.40 -7.14 5.00
C ASN A 39 -10.42 -6.87 6.15
N ASP A 40 -9.58 -7.86 6.46
CA ASP A 40 -8.52 -7.71 7.47
C ASP A 40 -7.35 -6.87 6.90
N PRO A 41 -6.93 -5.78 7.58
CA PRO A 41 -5.73 -5.02 7.25
C PRO A 41 -4.45 -5.84 7.17
N LYS A 42 -4.39 -7.01 7.82
CA LYS A 42 -3.25 -7.93 7.70
C LYS A 42 -3.02 -8.38 6.25
N LEU A 43 -4.10 -8.50 5.46
CA LEU A 43 -4.02 -8.81 4.03
C LEU A 43 -3.40 -7.66 3.22
N MET A 44 -3.46 -6.42 3.72
CA MET A 44 -2.72 -5.28 3.16
C MET A 44 -1.24 -5.24 3.62
N GLY A 45 -0.82 -6.17 4.48
CA GLY A 45 0.53 -6.20 5.04
C GLY A 45 0.65 -5.53 6.41
N LYS A 46 -0.45 -5.13 7.06
CA LYS A 46 -0.41 -4.56 8.42
C LYS A 46 -0.09 -5.64 9.45
N ILE A 47 0.84 -5.35 10.35
CA ILE A 47 1.27 -6.24 11.42
C ILE A 47 1.10 -5.50 12.74
N LEU A 48 0.28 -6.05 13.63
CA LEU A 48 0.15 -5.58 15.00
C LEU A 48 0.97 -6.49 15.91
N VAL A 49 1.91 -5.91 16.66
CA VAL A 49 2.70 -6.69 17.62
C VAL A 49 1.87 -6.94 18.87
N LYS A 50 1.55 -8.20 19.13
CA LYS A 50 0.72 -8.62 20.27
C LYS A 50 1.28 -8.07 21.59
N GLY A 51 0.41 -7.48 22.40
CA GLY A 51 0.81 -6.87 23.68
C GLY A 51 1.34 -5.44 23.57
N THR A 52 1.34 -4.83 22.38
CA THR A 52 1.73 -3.43 22.18
C THR A 52 0.76 -2.72 21.24
N SER A 53 0.80 -1.39 21.23
CA SER A 53 0.12 -0.55 20.22
C SER A 53 0.97 -0.34 18.97
N THR A 54 2.11 -1.01 18.85
CA THR A 54 3.06 -0.82 17.76
C THR A 54 2.58 -1.53 16.49
N VAL A 55 2.50 -0.75 15.41
CA VAL A 55 2.08 -1.22 14.09
C VAL A 55 3.28 -1.20 13.14
N PHE A 56 3.53 -2.33 12.52
CA PHE A 56 4.47 -2.47 11.41
C PHE A 56 3.73 -2.84 10.12
N TRP A 57 4.45 -2.74 9.01
CA TRP A 57 3.96 -3.08 7.70
C TRP A 57 4.98 -3.92 6.95
N ASN A 58 4.49 -4.97 6.30
CA ASN A 58 5.24 -5.75 5.34
C ASN A 58 5.16 -5.06 3.97
N GLY A 59 6.28 -4.46 3.54
CA GLY A 59 6.37 -3.71 2.29
C GLY A 59 5.98 -4.52 1.05
N PRO A 60 6.54 -5.73 0.84
CA PRO A 60 6.15 -6.61 -0.26
C PRO A 60 4.65 -6.90 -0.33
N ILE A 61 4.02 -7.25 0.80
CA ILE A 61 2.58 -7.53 0.84
C ILE A 61 1.78 -6.27 0.52
N PHE A 62 2.16 -5.12 1.08
CA PHE A 62 1.49 -3.85 0.80
C PHE A 62 1.58 -3.48 -0.68
N LEU A 63 2.75 -3.64 -1.30
CA LEU A 63 2.95 -3.32 -2.71
C LEU A 63 2.18 -4.28 -3.63
N ASN A 64 2.11 -5.56 -3.28
CA ASN A 64 1.29 -6.51 -4.01
C ASN A 64 -0.21 -6.16 -3.89
N TRP A 65 -0.68 -5.87 -2.67
CA TRP A 65 -2.04 -5.42 -2.43
C TRP A 65 -2.37 -4.16 -3.23
N LEU A 66 -1.46 -3.17 -3.24
CA LEU A 66 -1.61 -1.93 -4.01
C LEU A 66 -1.73 -2.22 -5.50
N TYR A 67 -0.91 -3.13 -6.01
CA TYR A 67 -0.94 -3.51 -7.41
C TYR A 67 -2.29 -4.18 -7.78
N GLU A 68 -2.74 -5.14 -6.98
CA GLU A 68 -3.95 -5.91 -7.28
C GLU A 68 -5.23 -5.08 -7.08
N ASN A 69 -5.30 -4.30 -6.00
CA ASN A 69 -6.54 -3.66 -5.56
C ASN A 69 -6.68 -2.20 -5.99
N LYS A 70 -5.59 -1.53 -6.40
CA LYS A 70 -5.60 -0.12 -6.80
C LYS A 70 -5.05 0.11 -8.20
N PHE A 71 -4.01 -0.60 -8.62
CA PHE A 71 -3.46 -0.45 -9.96
C PHE A 71 -4.25 -1.27 -11.00
N ASN A 72 -4.50 -2.54 -10.73
CA ASN A 72 -5.14 -3.47 -11.67
C ASN A 72 -6.68 -3.48 -11.57
N MET A 73 -7.27 -2.65 -10.72
CA MET A 73 -8.72 -2.57 -10.60
C MET A 73 -9.38 -2.05 -11.88
N GLU A 74 -10.51 -2.66 -12.25
CA GLU A 74 -11.44 -2.08 -13.22
C GLU A 74 -12.16 -0.91 -12.56
N THR A 75 -12.03 0.27 -13.17
CA THR A 75 -12.62 1.51 -12.65
C THR A 75 -14.07 1.57 -13.07
N LYS A 76 -15.00 1.46 -12.11
CA LYS A 76 -16.43 1.59 -12.36
C LYS A 76 -16.95 2.99 -12.01
N TYR A 77 -16.28 3.69 -11.09
CA TYR A 77 -16.66 5.02 -10.61
C TYR A 77 -15.52 6.05 -10.71
N ASP A 78 -15.82 7.35 -10.67
CA ASP A 78 -14.80 8.42 -10.80
C ASP A 78 -13.77 8.41 -9.66
N TYR A 79 -14.21 8.17 -8.42
CA TYR A 79 -13.30 8.11 -7.26
C TYR A 79 -12.31 6.94 -7.37
N GLU A 80 -12.73 5.86 -8.03
CA GLU A 80 -11.90 4.69 -8.32
C GLU A 80 -10.84 5.01 -9.38
N ALA A 81 -11.16 5.86 -10.35
CA ALA A 81 -10.22 6.32 -11.35
C ALA A 81 -9.12 7.23 -10.76
N GLU A 82 -9.46 8.08 -9.78
CA GLU A 82 -8.47 8.89 -9.07
C GLU A 82 -7.50 8.03 -8.24
N ASP A 83 -8.01 7.02 -7.54
CA ASP A 83 -7.19 6.08 -6.79
C ASP A 83 -6.25 5.29 -7.70
N LYS A 84 -6.75 4.86 -8.86
CA LYS A 84 -5.93 4.20 -9.87
C LYS A 84 -4.81 5.10 -10.39
N LYS A 85 -5.09 6.38 -10.66
CA LYS A 85 -4.06 7.36 -11.06
C LYS A 85 -2.95 7.49 -10.00
N LYS A 86 -3.32 7.55 -8.71
CA LYS A 86 -2.35 7.60 -7.60
C LYS A 86 -1.51 6.32 -7.56
N ALA A 87 -2.12 5.15 -7.69
CA ALA A 87 -1.40 3.88 -7.71
C ALA A 87 -0.45 3.77 -8.91
N VAL A 88 -0.88 4.17 -10.12
CA VAL A 88 -0.03 4.22 -11.32
C VAL A 88 1.19 5.11 -11.08
N LEU A 89 1.01 6.30 -10.51
CA LEU A 89 2.11 7.22 -10.23
C LEU A 89 3.13 6.62 -9.24
N VAL A 90 2.65 5.94 -8.20
CA VAL A 90 3.50 5.25 -7.22
C VAL A 90 4.30 4.13 -7.88
N ILE A 91 3.64 3.25 -8.64
CA ILE A 91 4.28 2.14 -9.33
C ILE A 91 5.31 2.63 -10.36
N SER A 92 4.98 3.68 -11.12
CA SER A 92 5.90 4.28 -12.08
C SER A 92 7.14 4.88 -11.40
N LYS A 93 6.99 5.58 -10.27
CA LYS A 93 8.13 6.08 -9.49
C LYS A 93 9.01 4.96 -8.95
N LEU A 94 8.41 3.86 -8.48
CA LEU A 94 9.16 2.70 -7.99
C LEU A 94 9.95 2.01 -9.10
N LYS A 95 9.45 2.01 -10.35
CA LYS A 95 10.20 1.51 -11.51
C LYS A 95 11.43 2.38 -11.80
N GLN A 96 11.26 3.70 -11.76
CA GLN A 96 12.36 4.65 -11.99
C GLN A 96 13.45 4.58 -10.92
N GLN A 97 13.11 4.21 -9.68
CA GLN A 97 14.10 3.99 -8.62
C GLN A 97 14.92 2.69 -8.79
N LYS A 98 14.55 1.84 -9.76
CA LYS A 98 15.23 0.58 -10.06
C LYS A 98 16.33 0.75 -11.12
N GLU A 99 16.33 1.86 -11.85
CA GLU A 99 17.35 2.30 -12.81
C GLU A 99 18.39 3.20 -12.11
#